data_AF-A0A7K3RPA0-F1
#
_entry.id   AF-A0A7K3RPA0-F1
#
_cell.length_a   1.000
_cell.length_b   1.000
_cell.length_c   1.000
_cell.angle_alpha   90.00
_cell.angle_beta   90.00
_cell.angle_gamma   90.00
#
_symmetry.space_group_name_H-M   'P 1'
#
loop_
_entity.id
_entity.type
_entity.pdbx_description
1 polymer ?
#
loop_
_entity_poly.entity_id
_entity_poly.type
_entity_poly.pdbx_seq_one_letter_code
_entity_poly.pdbx_strand_id
1 'polypeptide(L)'
;ELGRDHPALDVRLDEVDPHLSVDLAAKGVVDLAVAHDWDIAPLPAPEGLAQAVIGLDRCDLLVPEGHALAGRDGVRREELARERWICQPPGTVCHDWLVRTLRTAGYEPDIRHRAEENHTQLA
;
A
#
# COMPACT_ATOMS: atom_id res chain seq x y z
N GLU A 1 16.31 -11.86 -13.84
CA GLU A 1 17.41 -11.29 -14.65
C GLU A 1 18.63 -10.98 -13.79
N LEU A 2 18.50 -10.20 -12.71
CA LEU A 2 19.61 -9.83 -11.81
C LEU A 2 20.54 -10.99 -11.38
N GLY A 3 20.02 -12.08 -10.79
CA GLY A 3 20.85 -13.21 -10.37
C GLY A 3 21.48 -14.01 -11.52
N ARG A 4 20.91 -13.93 -12.72
CA ARG A 4 21.47 -14.55 -13.94
C ARG A 4 22.62 -13.72 -14.50
N ASP A 5 22.46 -12.40 -14.52
CA ASP A 5 23.44 -11.45 -15.07
C ASP A 5 24.55 -11.09 -14.06
N HIS A 6 24.29 -11.28 -12.77
CA HIS A 6 25.21 -11.00 -11.66
C HIS A 6 25.31 -12.19 -10.69
N PRO A 7 25.94 -13.31 -11.09
CA PRO A 7 25.94 -14.55 -10.29
C PRO A 7 26.73 -14.45 -8.98
N ALA A 8 27.56 -13.42 -8.81
CA ALA A 8 28.30 -13.17 -7.57
C ALA A 8 27.51 -12.37 -6.52
N LEU A 9 26.33 -11.86 -6.87
CA LEU A 9 25.49 -11.07 -5.97
C LEU A 9 24.69 -12.01 -5.05
N ASP A 10 24.87 -11.87 -3.73
CA ASP A 10 24.00 -12.50 -2.71
C ASP A 10 22.86 -11.54 -2.37
N VAL A 11 21.67 -11.79 -2.92
CA VAL A 11 20.50 -10.93 -2.70
C VAL A 11 19.67 -11.49 -1.55
N ARG A 12 19.39 -10.63 -0.56
CA ARG A 12 18.48 -10.93 0.55
C ARG A 12 17.33 -9.94 0.54
N LEU A 13 16.16 -10.41 0.94
CA LEU A 13 14.92 -9.63 0.95
C LEU A 13 14.23 -9.86 2.29
N ASP A 14 13.83 -8.76 2.93
CA ASP A 14 12.95 -8.76 4.08
C ASP A 14 11.72 -7.92 3.75
N GLU A 15 10.54 -8.44 4.07
CA GLU A 15 9.27 -7.72 3.94
C GLU A 15 8.96 -7.01 5.26
N VAL A 16 8.94 -5.69 5.23
CA VAL A 16 8.66 -4.84 6.40
C VAL A 16 7.85 -3.62 5.99
N ASP A 17 7.23 -2.96 6.97
CA ASP A 17 6.43 -1.75 6.74
C ASP A 17 7.22 -0.66 5.99
N PRO A 18 6.61 0.09 5.05
CA PRO A 18 7.27 1.14 4.28
C PRO A 18 8.00 2.19 5.13
N HIS A 19 7.43 2.62 6.24
CA HIS A 19 8.08 3.60 7.10
C HIS A 19 9.32 3.01 7.78
N LEU A 20 9.26 1.74 8.17
CA LEU A 20 10.40 1.04 8.75
C LEU A 20 11.50 0.76 7.72
N SER A 21 11.16 0.35 6.50
CA SER A 21 12.17 0.03 5.47
C SER A 21 13.04 1.24 5.11
N VAL A 22 12.43 2.42 4.96
CA VAL A 22 13.15 3.68 4.67
C VAL A 22 14.08 4.06 5.82
N ASP A 23 13.62 3.89 7.06
CA ASP A 23 14.43 4.11 8.26
C ASP A 23 15.63 3.15 8.35
N LEU A 24 15.45 1.89 7.96
CA LEU A 24 16.53 0.89 7.93
C LEU A 24 17.58 1.25 6.88
N ALA A 25 17.17 1.74 5.71
CA ALA A 25 18.08 2.24 4.69
C ALA A 25 18.87 3.46 5.18
N ALA A 26 18.20 4.41 5.83
CA ALA A 26 18.85 5.61 6.37
C ALA A 26 19.89 5.28 7.45
N LYS A 27 19.68 4.20 8.21
CA LYS A 27 20.60 3.69 9.23
C LYS A 27 21.69 2.78 8.66
N GLY A 28 21.68 2.48 7.37
CA GLY A 28 22.62 1.56 6.72
C GLY A 28 22.45 0.09 7.13
N VAL A 29 21.26 -0.28 7.63
CA VAL A 29 20.93 -1.68 7.97
C VAL A 29 20.61 -2.49 6.71
N VAL A 30 19.99 -1.82 5.72
CA VAL A 30 19.77 -2.37 4.37
C VAL A 30 20.36 -1.42 3.33
N ASP A 31 20.80 -1.96 2.19
CA ASP A 31 21.40 -1.16 1.10
C ASP A 31 20.35 -0.41 0.28
N LEU A 32 19.12 -0.95 0.19
CA LEU A 32 18.03 -0.41 -0.61
C LEU A 32 16.69 -0.69 0.08
N ALA A 33 15.81 0.32 0.09
CA ALA A 33 14.40 0.16 0.42
C ALA A 33 13.57 0.38 -0.85
N VAL A 34 12.66 -0.55 -1.13
CA VAL A 34 11.60 -0.38 -2.13
C VAL A 34 10.30 -0.17 -1.36
N ALA A 35 9.80 1.05 -1.39
CA ALA A 35 8.60 1.47 -0.68
C ALA A 35 7.66 2.19 -1.64
N HIS A 36 6.35 2.09 -1.38
CA HIS A 36 5.36 2.92 -2.03
C HIS A 36 4.96 4.05 -1.08
N ASP A 37 4.58 5.20 -1.63
CA ASP A 37 3.92 6.27 -0.92
C ASP A 37 2.57 6.60 -1.56
N TRP A 38 1.77 7.40 -0.86
CA TRP A 38 0.47 7.83 -1.35
C TRP A 38 0.39 9.35 -1.36
N ASP A 39 -0.43 9.90 -2.24
CA ASP A 39 -0.74 11.34 -2.31
C ASP A 39 -1.21 11.90 -0.95
N ILE A 40 -1.93 11.10 -0.18
CA ILE A 40 -2.44 11.41 1.16
C ILE A 40 -1.55 10.93 2.31
N ALA A 41 -0.46 10.22 2.01
CA ALA A 41 0.52 9.73 2.97
C ALA A 41 1.91 9.65 2.30
N PRO A 42 2.54 10.81 2.00
CA PRO A 42 3.83 10.84 1.34
C PRO A 42 4.93 10.29 2.24
N LEU A 43 5.94 9.66 1.63
CA LEU A 43 7.09 9.08 2.31
C LEU A 43 8.39 9.71 1.77
N PRO A 44 8.75 10.91 2.24
CA PRO A 44 9.95 11.59 1.74
C PRO A 44 11.21 10.86 2.21
N ALA A 45 12.23 10.80 1.35
CA ALA A 45 13.53 10.26 1.72
C ALA A 45 14.19 11.08 2.85
N PRO A 46 14.66 10.41 3.92
CA PRO A 46 15.53 11.00 4.93
C PRO A 46 16.81 11.61 4.35
N GLU A 47 17.41 12.53 5.11
CA GLU A 47 18.71 13.10 4.77
C GLU A 47 19.76 12.00 4.57
N GLY A 48 20.56 12.14 3.51
CA GLY A 48 21.59 11.16 3.16
C GLY A 48 21.12 10.03 2.24
N LEU A 49 19.82 9.91 1.97
CA LEU A 49 19.29 8.98 0.98
C LEU A 49 18.98 9.67 -0.35
N ALA A 50 19.24 8.95 -1.44
CA ALA A 50 18.74 9.30 -2.76
C ALA A 50 17.47 8.50 -3.05
N GLN A 51 16.48 9.15 -3.66
CA GLN A 51 15.21 8.53 -4.04
C GLN A 51 15.06 8.56 -5.56
N ALA A 52 14.54 7.47 -6.12
CA ALA A 52 14.17 7.38 -7.53
C ALA A 52 12.78 6.74 -7.67
N VAL A 53 11.97 7.28 -8.57
CA VAL A 53 10.66 6.71 -8.91
C VAL A 53 10.86 5.50 -9.82
N ILE A 54 10.36 4.35 -9.38
CA ILE A 54 10.41 3.09 -10.15
C ILE A 54 9.18 2.99 -11.06
N GLY A 55 8.02 3.42 -10.56
CA GLY A 55 6.76 3.35 -11.29
C GLY A 55 5.59 3.85 -10.46
N LEU A 56 4.39 3.74 -11.03
CA LEU A 56 3.13 4.01 -10.33
C LEU A 56 2.46 2.68 -10.04
N ASP A 57 2.11 2.46 -8.78
CA ASP A 57 1.27 1.36 -8.35
C ASP A 57 -0.18 1.87 -8.19
N ARG A 58 -1.15 1.17 -8.78
CA ARG A 58 -2.56 1.58 -8.75
C ARG A 58 -3.30 0.77 -7.70
N CYS A 59 -4.00 1.45 -6.81
CA CYS A 59 -4.93 0.79 -5.89
C CYS A 59 -6.23 0.42 -6.63
N ASP A 60 -6.54 -0.86 -6.66
CA ASP A 60 -7.81 -1.37 -7.20
C ASP A 60 -8.85 -1.55 -6.08
N LEU A 61 -10.10 -1.22 -6.39
CA LEU A 61 -11.23 -1.58 -5.54
C LEU A 61 -11.73 -2.97 -5.92
N LEU A 62 -11.56 -3.92 -5.01
CA LEU A 62 -11.99 -5.30 -5.23
C LEU A 62 -13.39 -5.50 -4.67
N VAL A 63 -14.29 -6.00 -5.51
CA VAL A 63 -15.70 -6.25 -5.18
C VAL A 63 -16.14 -7.61 -5.73
N PRO A 64 -17.16 -8.25 -5.14
CA PRO A 64 -17.76 -9.44 -5.71
C PRO A 64 -18.30 -9.20 -7.13
N GLU A 65 -18.33 -10.24 -7.97
CA GLU A 65 -18.76 -10.15 -9.38
C GLU A 65 -20.16 -9.53 -9.55
N GLY A 66 -21.10 -9.81 -8.63
CA GLY A 66 -22.46 -9.26 -8.64
C GLY A 66 -22.62 -7.87 -8.00
N HIS A 67 -21.52 -7.22 -7.58
CA HIS A 67 -21.58 -5.93 -6.92
C HIS A 67 -21.94 -4.81 -7.91
N ALA A 68 -22.65 -3.78 -7.45
CA ALA A 68 -23.07 -2.65 -8.30
C ALA A 68 -21.89 -1.84 -8.90
N LEU A 69 -20.70 -1.98 -8.31
CA LEU A 69 -19.47 -1.33 -8.78
C LEU A 69 -18.61 -2.24 -9.69
N ALA A 70 -18.99 -3.51 -9.86
CA ALA A 70 -18.22 -4.46 -10.67
C ALA A 70 -18.15 -4.02 -12.14
N GLY A 71 -16.99 -4.20 -12.76
CA GLY A 71 -16.75 -3.88 -14.17
C GLY A 71 -16.65 -2.39 -14.51
N ARG A 72 -16.61 -1.50 -13.51
CA ARG A 72 -16.38 -0.06 -13.73
C ARG A 72 -14.90 0.27 -13.75
N ASP A 73 -14.49 1.18 -14.64
CA ASP A 73 -13.11 1.69 -14.71
C ASP A 73 -12.74 2.67 -13.59
N GLY A 74 -13.72 3.08 -12.77
CA GLY A 74 -13.51 4.01 -11.68
C GLY A 74 -14.76 4.31 -10.86
N VAL A 75 -14.51 4.78 -9.64
CA VAL A 75 -15.54 5.12 -8.64
C VAL A 75 -15.20 6.46 -8.00
N ARG A 76 -16.22 7.23 -7.63
CA ARG A 76 -16.02 8.43 -6.82
C ARG A 76 -16.02 8.06 -5.33
N ARG A 77 -15.31 8.83 -4.51
CA ARG A 77 -15.18 8.56 -3.07
C ARG A 77 -16.52 8.55 -2.35
N GLU A 78 -17.50 9.33 -2.81
CA GLU A 78 -18.84 9.40 -2.22
C GLU A 78 -19.66 8.14 -2.49
N GLU A 79 -19.35 7.38 -3.55
CA GLU A 79 -20.01 6.12 -3.86
C GLU A 79 -19.60 5.00 -2.90
N LEU A 80 -18.50 5.20 -2.17
CA LEU A 80 -17.94 4.26 -1.21
C LEU A 80 -18.46 4.45 0.22
N ALA A 81 -19.20 5.53 0.46
CA ALA A 81 -19.63 5.98 1.79
C ALA A 81 -20.47 4.95 2.57
N ARG A 82 -21.17 4.05 1.87
CA ARG A 82 -22.08 3.06 2.47
C ARG A 82 -21.59 1.63 2.33
N GLU A 83 -20.39 1.45 1.77
CA GLU A 83 -19.81 0.13 1.61
C GLU A 83 -19.23 -0.40 2.92
N ARG A 84 -19.27 -1.72 3.06
CA ARG A 84 -18.66 -2.44 4.19
C ARG A 84 -17.31 -2.95 3.76
N TRP A 85 -16.29 -2.70 4.58
CA TRP A 85 -14.91 -2.91 4.20
C TRP A 85 -14.27 -4.12 4.88
N ILE A 86 -13.42 -4.79 4.11
CA ILE A 86 -12.31 -5.61 4.61
C ILE A 86 -11.05 -4.80 4.36
N CYS A 87 -10.18 -4.66 5.37
CA CYS A 87 -8.94 -3.90 5.22
C CYS A 87 -7.85 -4.44 6.16
N GLN A 88 -6.62 -3.98 6.00
CA GLN A 88 -5.55 -4.27 6.96
C GLN A 88 -5.84 -3.62 8.34
N PRO A 89 -5.18 -4.06 9.43
CA PRO A 89 -5.33 -3.47 10.76
C PRO A 89 -4.86 -2.01 10.84
N PRO A 90 -5.30 -1.24 11.86
CA PRO A 90 -4.81 0.11 12.11
C PRO A 90 -3.29 0.20 12.24
N GLY A 91 -2.72 1.28 11.71
CA GLY A 91 -1.27 1.51 11.70
C GLY A 91 -0.57 0.96 10.44
N THR A 92 -1.29 0.28 9.56
CA THR A 92 -0.82 -0.09 8.23
C THR A 92 -1.14 0.99 7.20
N VAL A 93 -0.32 1.09 6.17
CA VAL A 93 -0.46 2.10 5.12
C VAL A 93 -1.82 1.99 4.40
N CYS A 94 -2.30 0.80 4.06
CA CYS A 94 -3.59 0.62 3.38
C CYS A 94 -4.78 1.01 4.26
N HIS A 95 -4.73 0.70 5.56
CA HIS A 95 -5.76 1.12 6.51
C HIS A 95 -5.84 2.65 6.60
N ASP A 96 -4.69 3.29 6.78
CA ASP A 96 -4.61 4.73 6.92
C ASP A 96 -5.04 5.44 5.63
N TRP A 97 -4.70 4.87 4.47
CA TRP A 97 -5.16 5.34 3.18
C TRP A 97 -6.69 5.30 3.08
N LEU A 98 -7.33 4.17 3.40
CA LEU A 98 -8.78 4.01 3.32
C LEU A 98 -9.49 5.02 4.23
N VAL A 99 -9.05 5.10 5.50
CA VAL A 99 -9.61 6.00 6.50
C VAL A 99 -9.50 7.46 6.06
N ARG A 100 -8.32 7.91 5.63
CA ARG A 100 -8.11 9.29 5.18
C ARG A 100 -8.90 9.60 3.91
N THR A 101 -8.96 8.67 2.97
CA THR A 101 -9.70 8.83 1.70
C THR A 101 -11.19 9.06 1.95
N LEU A 102 -11.84 8.23 2.76
CA LEU A 102 -13.27 8.38 3.04
C LEU A 102 -13.55 9.58 3.95
N ARG A 103 -12.68 9.86 4.95
CA ARG A 103 -12.85 11.03 5.82
C ARG A 103 -12.73 12.34 5.06
N THR A 104 -11.86 12.41 4.05
CA THR A 104 -11.74 13.59 3.17
C THR A 104 -13.01 13.80 2.33
N ALA A 105 -13.77 12.74 2.06
CA ALA A 105 -15.09 12.80 1.43
C ALA A 105 -16.24 13.00 2.43
N GLY A 106 -15.94 13.11 3.74
CA GLY A 106 -16.93 13.34 4.79
C GLY A 106 -17.54 12.07 5.41
N TYR A 107 -16.93 10.90 5.20
CA TYR A 107 -17.45 9.61 5.65
C TYR A 107 -16.46 8.85 6.54
N GLU A 108 -16.99 8.07 7.48
CA GLU A 108 -16.21 7.14 8.28
C GLU A 108 -16.33 5.73 7.69
N PRO A 109 -15.23 5.00 7.41
CA PRO A 109 -15.32 3.63 6.88
C PRO A 109 -15.99 2.66 7.87
N ASP A 110 -16.96 1.87 7.39
CA ASP A 110 -17.51 0.72 8.12
C ASP A 110 -16.65 -0.54 7.88
N ILE A 111 -15.52 -0.66 8.59
CA ILE A 111 -14.60 -1.80 8.48
C ILE A 111 -15.15 -2.97 9.32
N ARG A 112 -15.66 -4.01 8.64
CA ARG A 112 -16.27 -5.20 9.28
C ARG A 112 -15.29 -6.31 9.57
N HIS A 113 -14.26 -6.42 8.73
CA HIS A 113 -13.26 -7.48 8.85
C HIS A 113 -11.86 -6.89 8.66
N ARG A 114 -10.90 -7.50 9.33
CA ARG A 114 -9.49 -7.13 9.22
C ARG A 114 -8.65 -8.35 8.90
N ALA A 115 -7.78 -8.21 7.91
CA ALA A 115 -6.82 -9.23 7.53
C ALA A 115 -5.55 -8.54 7.02
N GLU A 116 -4.40 -8.99 7.50
CA GLU A 116 -3.10 -8.41 7.12
C GLU A 116 -2.73 -8.75 5.67
N GLU A 117 -3.02 -9.99 5.27
CA GLU A 117 -2.63 -10.53 3.98
C GLU A 117 -3.67 -10.27 2.89
N ASN A 118 -3.24 -9.73 1.74
CA ASN A 118 -4.12 -9.43 0.61
C ASN A 118 -4.87 -10.68 0.12
N HIS A 119 -4.20 -11.84 0.06
CA HIS A 119 -4.85 -13.08 -0.37
C HIS A 119 -5.98 -13.52 0.58
N THR A 120 -5.86 -13.22 1.88
CA THR A 120 -6.89 -13.54 2.87
C THR A 120 -8.08 -12.59 2.76
N GLN A 121 -7.85 -11.34 2.36
CA GLN A 121 -8.94 -10.39 2.09
C GLN A 121 -9.82 -10.82 0.90
N LEU A 122 -9.29 -11.65 -0.01
CA LEU A 122 -9.96 -12.11 -1.23
C LEU A 122 -10.56 -13.51 -1.16
N ALA A 123 -10.33 -14.23 -0.06
CA ALA A 123 -10.76 -15.62 0.10
C ALA A 123 -12.24 -15.72 0.51
#